data_AF-A0A484BQY3-F1
#
_entry.id   AF-A0A484BQY3-F1
#
_cell.length_a   1.000
_cell.length_b   1.000
_cell.length_c   1.000
_cell.angle_alpha   90.00
_cell.angle_beta   90.00
_cell.angle_gamma   90.00
#
_symmetry.space_group_name_H-M   'P 1'
#
loop_
_entity.id
_entity.type
_entity.pdbx_description
1 polymer ?
#
loop_
_entity_poly.entity_id
_entity_poly.type
_entity_poly.pdbx_seq_one_letter_code
_entity_poly.pdbx_strand_id
1 'polypeptide(L)'
;MASNRTSKNPKKKLESLLRLAVEHSGKDDEPTNTKPEETDEKRMSFLQSALKAMTGDDLEAALLILRTESTTLEQKIDSLDLIRDKISDIDMANSFVKIGGAALLLQYIRTPDNTFRQQSIYIVAEMAQNNEFCQNYFYKEQIIPVLTTTMNDADEDVAKGSIYAVSSLIQNYPPGLKEFLGTKGIQTLVACLKSDHKSVYIKAAFLIGSLASRENSIRDHINKQNAVSILLNNLENKNEYDDKLDATLRALSALSVSCKWSSTRDQNTTAEITLKEISNNKELLDSCEEMGNFAQTILKNMSAK
;
A
#
# COMPACT_ATOMS: atom_id res chain seq x y z
N MET A 1 -28.28 14.25 -52.54
CA MET A 1 -28.14 12.81 -52.22
C MET A 1 -27.27 12.68 -50.99
N ALA A 2 -27.89 12.42 -49.85
CA ALA A 2 -27.21 12.16 -48.59
C ALA A 2 -27.18 10.64 -48.38
N SER A 3 -26.00 10.08 -48.10
CA SER A 3 -25.87 8.76 -47.48
C SER A 3 -24.83 8.82 -46.37
N ASN A 4 -25.39 8.68 -45.17
CA ASN A 4 -24.80 8.57 -43.85
C ASN A 4 -23.88 7.34 -43.68
N ARG A 5 -22.90 7.52 -42.78
CA ARG A 5 -22.45 6.59 -41.71
C ARG A 5 -21.95 5.19 -42.13
N THR A 6 -20.70 4.90 -41.75
CA THR A 6 -20.44 4.01 -40.58
C THR A 6 -19.05 4.27 -40.00
N SER A 7 -19.04 5.06 -38.91
CA SER A 7 -18.18 4.79 -37.77
C SER A 7 -18.49 3.37 -37.28
N LYS A 8 -17.51 2.46 -37.33
CA LYS A 8 -17.59 1.13 -36.70
C LYS A 8 -16.27 0.80 -36.01
N ASN A 9 -16.18 1.28 -34.78
CA ASN A 9 -15.43 0.75 -33.62
C ASN A 9 -14.05 0.13 -33.89
N PRO A 10 -12.96 0.93 -33.80
CA PRO A 10 -11.59 0.39 -33.65
C PRO A 10 -11.47 -0.62 -32.50
N LYS A 11 -12.28 -0.48 -31.43
CA LYS A 11 -12.38 -1.43 -30.31
C LYS A 11 -12.78 -2.85 -30.73
N LYS A 12 -13.70 -3.00 -31.70
CA LYS A 12 -14.14 -4.34 -32.17
C LYS A 12 -13.07 -5.02 -33.03
N LYS A 13 -12.31 -4.23 -33.80
CA LYS A 13 -11.17 -4.73 -34.58
C LYS A 13 -10.04 -5.20 -33.67
N LEU A 14 -9.87 -4.52 -32.54
CA LEU A 14 -8.88 -4.80 -31.50
C LEU A 14 -9.20 -6.07 -30.70
N GLU A 15 -10.44 -6.24 -30.25
CA GLU A 15 -10.91 -7.48 -29.61
C GLU A 15 -10.81 -8.68 -30.57
N SER A 16 -11.14 -8.48 -31.85
CA SER A 16 -11.00 -9.54 -32.85
C SER A 16 -9.55 -9.91 -33.15
N LEU A 17 -8.62 -8.96 -33.09
CA LEU A 17 -7.19 -9.23 -33.29
C LEU A 17 -6.55 -9.90 -32.06
N LEU A 18 -6.95 -9.50 -30.85
CA LEU A 18 -6.57 -10.19 -29.62
C LEU A 18 -7.06 -11.63 -29.62
N ARG A 19 -8.34 -11.84 -29.97
CA ARG A 19 -8.92 -13.17 -30.13
C ARG A 19 -8.18 -13.98 -31.21
N LEU A 20 -7.85 -13.36 -32.35
CA LEU A 20 -7.11 -14.02 -33.43
C LEU A 20 -5.68 -14.40 -33.01
N ALA A 21 -4.99 -13.52 -32.28
CA ALA A 21 -3.65 -13.78 -31.75
C ALA A 21 -3.66 -14.95 -30.74
N VAL A 22 -4.68 -15.02 -29.89
CA VAL A 22 -4.89 -16.12 -28.94
C VAL A 22 -5.30 -17.43 -29.64
N GLU A 23 -6.12 -17.35 -30.69
CA GLU A 23 -6.58 -18.53 -31.45
C GLU A 23 -5.48 -19.15 -32.34
N HIS A 24 -4.53 -18.34 -32.82
CA HIS A 24 -3.43 -18.83 -33.66
C HIS A 24 -2.17 -19.24 -32.87
N SER A 25 -2.03 -18.86 -31.60
CA SER A 25 -0.88 -19.23 -30.76
C SER A 25 -0.93 -20.63 -30.15
N GLY A 26 -2.04 -21.37 -30.34
CA GLY A 26 -2.24 -22.73 -29.83
C GLY A 26 -2.12 -23.84 -30.88
N LYS A 27 -1.59 -23.56 -32.07
CA LYS A 27 -1.54 -24.52 -33.20
C LYS A 27 -0.15 -24.97 -33.64
N ASP A 28 0.92 -24.47 -33.03
CA ASP A 28 2.27 -24.94 -33.31
C ASP A 28 2.68 -26.00 -32.26
N ASP A 29 2.00 -27.15 -32.31
CA ASP A 29 2.45 -28.38 -31.65
C ASP A 29 3.43 -29.12 -32.57
N GLU A 30 4.71 -28.73 -32.53
CA GLU A 30 5.80 -29.69 -32.76
C GLU A 30 6.53 -29.92 -31.43
N PRO A 31 6.81 -31.18 -31.04
CA PRO A 31 7.34 -31.50 -29.72
C PRO A 31 8.84 -31.21 -29.70
N THR A 32 9.22 -29.95 -29.61
CA THR A 32 10.57 -29.56 -29.21
C THR A 32 10.56 -29.15 -27.76
N ASN A 33 11.41 -29.84 -27.00
CA ASN A 33 11.63 -29.78 -25.56
C ASN A 33 12.05 -28.39 -25.07
N THR A 34 11.15 -27.41 -25.21
CA THR A 34 11.31 -26.04 -24.71
C THR A 34 10.50 -25.91 -23.44
N LYS A 35 11.16 -25.42 -22.39
CA LYS A 35 10.55 -25.26 -21.07
C LYS A 35 9.31 -24.36 -21.19
N PRO A 36 8.20 -24.65 -20.50
CA PRO A 36 6.98 -23.85 -20.55
C PRO A 36 7.23 -22.34 -20.38
N GLU A 37 8.14 -21.99 -19.46
CA GLU A 37 8.52 -20.61 -19.11
C GLU A 37 9.09 -19.79 -20.28
N GLU A 38 9.88 -20.39 -21.19
CA GLU A 38 10.45 -19.66 -22.35
C GLU A 38 9.40 -19.33 -23.41
N THR A 39 8.25 -20.01 -23.38
CA THR A 39 7.19 -19.85 -24.38
C THR A 39 6.26 -18.71 -23.99
N ASP A 40 6.00 -18.55 -22.69
CA ASP A 40 5.10 -17.52 -22.16
C ASP A 40 5.73 -16.13 -22.18
N GLU A 41 7.02 -15.99 -21.88
CA GLU A 41 7.75 -14.72 -22.03
C GLU A 41 7.76 -14.23 -23.49
N LYS A 42 7.97 -15.14 -24.45
CA LYS A 42 7.95 -14.81 -25.88
C LYS A 42 6.56 -14.42 -26.37
N ARG A 43 5.50 -15.06 -25.84
CA ARG A 43 4.10 -14.73 -26.14
C ARG A 43 3.72 -13.35 -25.61
N MET A 44 4.07 -13.05 -24.36
CA MET A 44 3.83 -11.75 -23.74
C MET A 44 4.58 -10.64 -24.46
N SER A 45 5.86 -10.85 -24.75
CA SER A 45 6.67 -9.91 -25.52
C SER A 45 6.09 -9.67 -26.91
N PHE A 46 5.57 -10.71 -27.60
CA PHE A 46 4.90 -10.56 -28.89
C PHE A 46 3.59 -9.77 -28.79
N LEU A 47 2.70 -10.13 -27.85
CA LEU A 47 1.43 -9.43 -27.66
C LEU A 47 1.67 -7.97 -27.30
N GLN A 48 2.57 -7.70 -26.37
CA GLN A 48 2.92 -6.36 -25.95
C GLN A 48 3.59 -5.57 -27.08
N SER A 49 4.48 -6.19 -27.86
CA SER A 49 5.09 -5.55 -29.04
C SER A 49 4.07 -5.26 -30.13
N ALA A 50 3.13 -6.18 -30.39
CA ALA A 50 2.06 -6.00 -31.36
C ALA A 50 1.08 -4.90 -30.91
N LEU A 51 0.73 -4.88 -29.62
CA LEU A 51 -0.12 -3.85 -29.04
C LEU A 51 0.57 -2.50 -29.02
N LYS A 52 1.84 -2.42 -28.60
CA LYS A 52 2.65 -1.20 -28.64
C LYS A 52 2.83 -0.67 -30.06
N ALA A 53 3.03 -1.54 -31.04
CA ALA A 53 3.07 -1.13 -32.44
C ALA A 53 1.73 -0.52 -32.92
N MET A 54 0.63 -0.84 -32.26
CA MET A 54 -0.71 -0.34 -32.57
C MET A 54 -1.15 0.86 -31.72
N THR A 55 -0.80 0.92 -30.43
CA THR A 55 -1.15 1.99 -29.47
C THR A 55 -0.09 3.08 -29.39
N GLY A 56 1.17 2.73 -29.66
CA GLY A 56 2.33 3.60 -29.45
C GLY A 56 2.80 3.69 -28.00
N ASP A 57 2.05 3.16 -27.03
CA ASP A 57 2.29 3.31 -25.59
C ASP A 57 2.11 1.99 -24.82
N ASP A 58 3.08 1.68 -23.96
CA ASP A 58 3.14 0.47 -23.12
C ASP A 58 1.98 0.43 -22.09
N LEU A 59 1.58 1.58 -21.53
CA LEU A 59 0.50 1.66 -20.54
C LEU A 59 -0.88 1.40 -21.18
N GLU A 60 -1.11 1.90 -22.39
CA GLU A 60 -2.36 1.64 -23.11
C GLU A 60 -2.49 0.17 -23.50
N ALA A 61 -1.37 -0.48 -23.88
CA ALA A 61 -1.34 -1.90 -24.17
C ALA A 61 -1.68 -2.74 -22.92
N ALA A 62 -1.05 -2.45 -21.77
CA ALA A 62 -1.36 -3.14 -20.52
C ALA A 62 -2.82 -2.93 -20.07
N LEU A 63 -3.34 -1.70 -20.21
CA LEU A 63 -4.75 -1.44 -19.89
C LEU A 63 -5.73 -2.20 -20.78
N LEU A 64 -5.38 -2.40 -22.05
CA LEU A 64 -6.21 -3.19 -22.94
C LEU A 64 -6.25 -4.65 -22.52
N ILE A 65 -5.10 -5.23 -22.13
CA ILE A 65 -5.02 -6.60 -21.61
C ILE A 65 -5.92 -6.72 -20.38
N LEU A 66 -5.81 -5.79 -19.42
CA LEU A 66 -6.61 -5.82 -18.20
C LEU A 66 -8.13 -5.72 -18.45
N ARG A 67 -8.55 -4.96 -19.48
CA ARG A 67 -9.96 -4.79 -19.85
C ARG A 67 -10.52 -5.96 -20.64
N THR A 68 -9.67 -6.82 -21.19
CA THR A 68 -10.11 -7.93 -22.05
C THR A 68 -10.48 -9.14 -21.20
N GLU A 69 -11.66 -9.71 -21.42
CA GLU A 69 -12.10 -10.89 -20.65
C GLU A 69 -11.39 -12.18 -21.07
N SER A 70 -10.97 -12.28 -22.34
CA SER A 70 -10.31 -13.46 -22.90
C SER A 70 -8.83 -13.58 -22.55
N THR A 71 -8.24 -12.62 -21.85
CA THR A 71 -6.83 -12.69 -21.42
C THR A 71 -6.70 -13.52 -20.16
N THR A 72 -5.61 -14.28 -20.06
CA THR A 72 -5.36 -15.16 -18.92
C THR A 72 -5.06 -14.36 -17.65
N LEU A 73 -5.10 -15.05 -16.51
CA LEU A 73 -4.75 -14.46 -15.22
C LEU A 73 -3.32 -13.92 -15.21
N GLU A 74 -2.38 -14.72 -15.70
CA GLU A 74 -0.95 -14.39 -15.81
C GLU A 74 -0.71 -13.13 -16.64
N GLN A 75 -1.35 -13.03 -17.81
CA GLN A 75 -1.28 -11.83 -18.66
C GLN A 75 -1.74 -10.56 -17.94
N LYS A 76 -2.76 -10.68 -17.07
CA LYS A 76 -3.25 -9.55 -16.26
C LYS A 76 -2.29 -9.20 -15.13
N ILE A 77 -1.67 -10.19 -14.48
CA ILE A 77 -0.66 -9.97 -13.44
C ILE A 77 0.56 -9.26 -14.05
N ASP A 78 1.09 -9.76 -15.16
CA ASP A 78 2.23 -9.14 -15.86
C ASP A 78 1.93 -7.71 -16.31
N SER A 79 0.68 -7.47 -16.75
CA SER A 79 0.25 -6.12 -17.13
C SER A 79 0.20 -5.17 -15.92
N LEU A 80 -0.20 -5.64 -14.75
CA LEU A 80 -0.19 -4.85 -13.52
C LEU A 80 1.26 -4.59 -13.05
N ASP A 81 2.18 -5.55 -13.20
CA ASP A 81 3.60 -5.35 -12.88
C ASP A 81 4.25 -4.35 -13.82
N LEU A 82 3.99 -4.44 -15.12
CA LEU A 82 4.43 -3.43 -16.08
C LEU A 82 3.90 -2.03 -15.72
N ILE A 83 2.62 -1.93 -15.38
CA ILE A 83 2.02 -0.65 -14.97
C ILE A 83 2.76 -0.12 -13.75
N ARG A 84 3.00 -0.97 -12.74
CA ARG A 84 3.72 -0.61 -11.52
C ARG A 84 5.13 -0.09 -11.80
N ASP A 85 5.87 -0.74 -12.69
CA ASP A 85 7.20 -0.30 -13.11
C ASP A 85 7.15 1.08 -13.78
N LYS A 86 6.16 1.32 -14.64
CA LYS A 86 6.04 2.59 -15.38
C LYS A 86 5.57 3.74 -14.50
N ILE A 87 4.64 3.53 -13.58
CA ILE A 87 4.09 4.58 -12.70
C ILE A 87 5.06 5.02 -11.61
N SER A 88 6.25 4.39 -11.50
CA SER A 88 7.37 4.93 -10.73
C SER A 88 7.79 6.33 -11.20
N ASP A 89 7.52 6.66 -12.47
CA ASP A 89 7.56 8.03 -12.99
C ASP A 89 6.21 8.73 -12.72
N ILE A 90 6.28 9.89 -12.05
CA ILE A 90 5.11 10.72 -11.69
C ILE A 90 4.30 11.15 -12.93
N ASP A 91 4.97 11.47 -14.04
CA ASP A 91 4.29 11.89 -15.27
C ASP A 91 3.56 10.71 -15.92
N MET A 92 4.12 9.51 -15.82
CA MET A 92 3.47 8.28 -16.26
C MET A 92 2.30 7.90 -15.35
N ALA A 93 2.42 8.04 -14.03
CA ALA A 93 1.31 7.86 -13.10
C ALA A 93 0.13 8.81 -13.43
N ASN A 94 0.44 10.08 -13.69
CA ASN A 94 -0.57 11.07 -14.08
C ASN A 94 -1.21 10.74 -15.43
N SER A 95 -0.42 10.26 -16.39
CA SER A 95 -0.90 9.83 -17.71
C SER A 95 -1.80 8.59 -17.59
N PHE A 96 -1.44 7.64 -16.73
CA PHE A 96 -2.22 6.44 -16.43
C PHE A 96 -3.62 6.78 -15.89
N VAL A 97 -3.74 7.82 -15.05
CA VAL A 97 -5.06 8.35 -14.64
C VAL A 97 -5.83 8.89 -15.85
N LYS A 98 -5.19 9.70 -16.71
CA LYS A 98 -5.83 10.35 -17.86
C LYS A 98 -6.38 9.35 -18.89
N ILE A 99 -5.70 8.22 -19.10
CA ILE A 99 -6.17 7.14 -19.99
C ILE A 99 -7.20 6.19 -19.32
N GLY A 100 -7.63 6.53 -18.11
CA GLY A 100 -8.67 5.80 -17.36
C GLY A 100 -8.17 4.50 -16.74
N GLY A 101 -6.88 4.36 -16.49
CA GLY A 101 -6.30 3.19 -15.85
C GLY A 101 -6.59 3.11 -14.36
N ALA A 102 -6.53 4.25 -13.67
CA ALA A 102 -6.81 4.33 -12.24
C ALA A 102 -8.25 3.87 -11.89
N ALA A 103 -9.24 4.13 -12.75
CA ALA A 103 -10.61 3.65 -12.55
C ALA A 103 -10.70 2.11 -12.50
N LEU A 104 -9.89 1.41 -13.30
CA LEU A 104 -9.86 -0.05 -13.32
C LEU A 104 -9.24 -0.61 -12.04
N LEU A 105 -8.16 0.01 -11.54
CA LEU A 105 -7.58 -0.37 -10.23
C LEU A 105 -8.60 -0.24 -9.11
N LEU A 106 -9.38 0.86 -9.10
CA LEU A 106 -10.43 1.05 -8.09
C LEU A 106 -11.54 0.01 -8.19
N GLN A 107 -11.85 -0.49 -9.39
CA GLN A 107 -12.77 -1.61 -9.56
C GLN A 107 -12.22 -2.88 -8.91
N TYR A 108 -10.94 -3.23 -9.17
CA TYR A 108 -10.29 -4.39 -8.57
C TYR A 108 -10.18 -4.30 -7.05
N ILE A 109 -9.99 -3.10 -6.50
CA ILE A 109 -9.95 -2.89 -5.04
C ILE A 109 -11.32 -3.14 -4.40
N ARG A 110 -12.40 -2.76 -5.09
CA ARG A 110 -13.77 -2.86 -4.58
C ARG A 110 -14.37 -4.25 -4.77
N THR A 111 -13.78 -5.10 -5.62
CA THR A 111 -14.24 -6.46 -5.81
C THR A 111 -13.74 -7.40 -4.71
N PRO A 112 -14.52 -8.42 -4.33
CA PRO A 112 -14.10 -9.41 -3.32
C PRO A 112 -12.94 -10.31 -3.77
N ASP A 113 -12.61 -10.31 -5.05
CA ASP A 113 -11.55 -11.14 -5.60
C ASP A 113 -10.19 -10.63 -5.16
N ASN A 114 -9.47 -11.44 -4.39
CA ASN A 114 -8.15 -11.09 -3.86
C ASN A 114 -7.07 -11.04 -4.93
N THR A 115 -7.25 -11.74 -6.07
CA THR A 115 -6.15 -11.99 -7.01
C THR A 115 -5.51 -10.71 -7.55
N PHE A 116 -6.31 -9.68 -7.86
CA PHE A 116 -5.78 -8.39 -8.32
C PHE A 116 -5.86 -7.29 -7.27
N ARG A 117 -6.57 -7.53 -6.17
CA ARG A 117 -6.86 -6.53 -5.14
C ARG A 117 -5.58 -6.03 -4.49
N GLN A 118 -4.71 -6.93 -4.03
CA GLN A 118 -3.43 -6.58 -3.42
C GLN A 118 -2.60 -5.68 -4.35
N GLN A 119 -2.30 -6.16 -5.56
CA GLN A 119 -1.43 -5.45 -6.51
C GLN A 119 -2.02 -4.08 -6.88
N SER A 120 -3.33 -4.01 -7.06
CA SER A 120 -4.03 -2.74 -7.32
C SER A 120 -3.89 -1.74 -6.17
N ILE A 121 -3.97 -2.20 -4.91
CA ILE A 121 -3.77 -1.34 -3.74
C ILE A 121 -2.33 -0.80 -3.71
N TYR A 122 -1.33 -1.63 -4.00
CA TYR A 122 0.07 -1.20 -4.04
C TYR A 122 0.32 -0.17 -5.16
N ILE A 123 -0.24 -0.39 -6.36
CA ILE A 123 -0.15 0.59 -7.45
C ILE A 123 -0.80 1.92 -7.04
N VAL A 124 -2.00 1.89 -6.42
CA VAL A 124 -2.64 3.11 -5.90
C VAL A 124 -1.77 3.81 -4.86
N ALA A 125 -1.11 3.07 -3.98
CA ALA A 125 -0.21 3.62 -2.96
C ALA A 125 1.00 4.34 -3.59
N GLU A 126 1.62 3.74 -4.60
CA GLU A 126 2.78 4.29 -5.30
C GLU A 126 2.39 5.50 -6.15
N MET A 127 1.27 5.40 -6.89
CA MET A 127 0.74 6.52 -7.66
C MET A 127 0.45 7.75 -6.78
N ALA A 128 -0.03 7.54 -5.55
CA ALA A 128 -0.37 8.62 -4.62
C ALA A 128 0.82 9.16 -3.81
N GLN A 129 1.96 8.45 -3.79
CA GLN A 129 3.09 8.81 -2.94
C GLN A 129 3.71 10.13 -3.42
N ASN A 130 3.62 11.18 -2.61
CA ASN A 130 4.11 12.52 -2.93
C ASN A 130 3.61 13.08 -4.28
N ASN A 131 2.42 12.66 -4.73
CA ASN A 131 1.83 13.08 -5.99
C ASN A 131 0.40 13.60 -5.76
N GLU A 132 0.27 14.91 -5.60
CA GLU A 132 -1.00 15.58 -5.30
C GLU A 132 -2.07 15.37 -6.39
N PHE A 133 -1.66 15.23 -7.67
CA PHE A 133 -2.60 14.97 -8.76
C PHE A 133 -3.32 13.64 -8.56
N CYS A 134 -2.57 12.56 -8.31
CA CYS A 134 -3.12 11.24 -8.03
C CYS A 134 -3.86 11.20 -6.69
N GLN A 135 -3.32 11.83 -5.63
CA GLN A 135 -4.02 11.94 -4.33
C GLN A 135 -5.40 12.59 -4.50
N ASN A 136 -5.49 13.69 -5.24
CA ASN A 136 -6.76 14.37 -5.52
C ASN A 136 -7.72 13.53 -6.37
N TYR A 137 -7.22 12.77 -7.34
CA TYR A 137 -8.05 11.84 -8.09
C TYR A 137 -8.66 10.77 -7.16
N PHE A 138 -7.83 10.09 -6.38
CA PHE A 138 -8.26 9.02 -5.48
C PHE A 138 -9.15 9.51 -4.34
N TYR A 139 -8.90 10.72 -3.84
CA TYR A 139 -9.78 11.41 -2.89
C TYR A 139 -11.18 11.62 -3.47
N LYS A 140 -11.29 12.16 -4.69
CA LYS A 140 -12.59 12.37 -5.36
C LYS A 140 -13.33 11.06 -5.62
N GLU A 141 -12.59 9.99 -5.86
CA GLU A 141 -13.12 8.64 -6.04
C GLU A 141 -13.51 7.96 -4.71
N GLN A 142 -13.35 8.60 -3.56
CA GLN A 142 -13.74 8.07 -2.24
C GLN A 142 -13.11 6.70 -1.92
N ILE A 143 -11.82 6.53 -2.24
CA ILE A 143 -11.11 5.26 -1.96
C ILE A 143 -10.60 5.18 -0.52
N ILE A 144 -10.37 6.31 0.16
CA ILE A 144 -9.83 6.33 1.53
C ILE A 144 -10.74 5.56 2.53
N PRO A 145 -12.07 5.72 2.52
CA PRO A 145 -12.94 4.92 3.38
C PRO A 145 -12.85 3.42 3.11
N VAL A 146 -12.75 3.01 1.84
CA VAL A 146 -12.60 1.60 1.44
C VAL A 146 -11.28 1.05 1.97
N LEU A 147 -10.17 1.74 1.70
CA LEU A 147 -8.84 1.32 2.18
C LEU A 147 -8.76 1.30 3.71
N THR A 148 -9.47 2.22 4.37
CA THR A 148 -9.59 2.22 5.84
C THR A 148 -10.25 0.93 6.34
N THR A 149 -11.24 0.38 5.64
CA THR A 149 -11.85 -0.90 6.06
C THR A 149 -10.94 -2.09 5.79
N THR A 150 -10.12 -2.05 4.74
CA THR A 150 -9.24 -3.16 4.33
C THR A 150 -7.91 -3.22 5.09
N MET A 151 -7.58 -2.24 5.96
CA MET A 151 -6.38 -2.33 6.81
C MET A 151 -6.42 -3.49 7.83
N ASN A 152 -7.60 -4.03 8.14
CA ASN A 152 -7.79 -5.21 8.99
C ASN A 152 -8.27 -6.42 8.19
N ASP A 153 -7.93 -6.49 6.91
CA ASP A 153 -8.23 -7.68 6.10
C ASP A 153 -7.52 -8.92 6.68
N ALA A 154 -8.11 -10.10 6.45
CA ALA A 154 -7.51 -11.37 6.87
C ALA A 154 -6.26 -11.70 6.05
N ASP A 155 -6.17 -11.17 4.84
CA ASP A 155 -4.98 -11.28 3.99
C ASP A 155 -3.93 -10.24 4.40
N GLU A 156 -2.75 -10.72 4.79
CA GLU A 156 -1.63 -9.88 5.25
C GLU A 156 -1.22 -8.84 4.21
N ASP A 157 -1.16 -9.23 2.94
CA ASP A 157 -0.66 -8.36 1.89
C ASP A 157 -1.66 -7.27 1.52
N VAL A 158 -2.96 -7.58 1.56
CA VAL A 158 -4.03 -6.59 1.44
C VAL A 158 -4.02 -5.62 2.60
N ALA A 159 -3.90 -6.11 3.84
CA ALA A 159 -3.83 -5.26 5.03
C ALA A 159 -2.62 -4.31 4.99
N LYS A 160 -1.43 -4.84 4.71
CA LYS A 160 -0.19 -4.06 4.54
C LYS A 160 -0.28 -3.04 3.42
N GLY A 161 -0.78 -3.46 2.25
CA GLY A 161 -0.97 -2.60 1.10
C GLY A 161 -1.94 -1.46 1.43
N SER A 162 -3.02 -1.75 2.16
CA SER A 162 -4.03 -0.76 2.54
C SER A 162 -3.46 0.30 3.47
N ILE A 163 -2.66 -0.10 4.47
CA ILE A 163 -1.97 0.85 5.36
C ILE A 163 -0.99 1.72 4.56
N TYR A 164 -0.26 1.12 3.60
CA TYR A 164 0.64 1.86 2.73
C TYR A 164 -0.12 2.88 1.85
N ALA A 165 -1.20 2.46 1.19
CA ALA A 165 -2.02 3.32 0.37
C ALA A 165 -2.63 4.47 1.16
N VAL A 166 -3.18 4.19 2.35
CA VAL A 166 -3.68 5.23 3.27
C VAL A 166 -2.56 6.20 3.64
N SER A 167 -1.37 5.71 4.01
CA SER A 167 -0.22 6.57 4.31
C SER A 167 0.10 7.52 3.16
N SER A 168 0.23 7.00 1.93
CA SER A 168 0.48 7.79 0.73
C SER A 168 -0.62 8.81 0.44
N LEU A 169 -1.89 8.47 0.68
CA LEU A 169 -3.04 9.34 0.41
C LEU A 169 -3.23 10.47 1.43
N ILE A 170 -2.64 10.37 2.63
CA ILE A 170 -2.79 11.38 3.69
C ILE A 170 -1.50 12.16 3.99
N GLN A 171 -0.35 11.66 3.51
CA GLN A 171 0.94 12.29 3.70
C GLN A 171 1.00 13.57 2.86
N ASN A 172 1.31 14.70 3.51
CA ASN A 172 1.38 16.02 2.90
C ASN A 172 0.12 16.44 2.10
N TYR A 173 -1.02 15.79 2.36
CA TYR A 173 -2.29 16.03 1.66
C TYR A 173 -3.45 16.24 2.65
N PRO A 174 -3.75 17.51 3.03
CA PRO A 174 -4.76 17.82 4.04
C PRO A 174 -6.19 17.28 3.76
N PRO A 175 -6.71 17.28 2.51
CA PRO A 175 -8.05 16.74 2.24
C PRO A 175 -8.15 15.25 2.57
N GLY A 176 -7.15 14.45 2.17
CA GLY A 176 -7.11 13.02 2.46
C GLY A 176 -6.96 12.74 3.95
N LEU A 177 -6.10 13.49 4.66
CA LEU A 177 -5.99 13.38 6.12
C LEU A 177 -7.32 13.68 6.80
N LYS A 178 -8.02 14.75 6.39
CA LYS A 178 -9.33 15.11 6.95
C LYS A 178 -10.38 14.02 6.71
N GLU A 179 -10.39 13.40 5.54
CA GLU A 179 -11.28 12.27 5.25
C GLU A 179 -10.95 11.06 6.12
N PHE A 180 -9.67 10.68 6.21
CA PHE A 180 -9.23 9.58 7.07
C PHE A 180 -9.58 9.80 8.55
N LEU A 181 -9.45 11.02 9.06
CA LEU A 181 -9.84 11.37 10.42
C LEU A 181 -11.37 11.45 10.60
N GLY A 182 -12.11 11.77 9.55
CA GLY A 182 -13.58 11.80 9.53
C GLY A 182 -14.21 10.41 9.44
N THR A 183 -13.45 9.40 9.01
CA THR A 183 -13.84 7.98 9.13
C THR A 183 -13.37 7.40 10.48
N LYS A 184 -13.54 6.09 10.67
CA LYS A 184 -12.94 5.35 11.80
C LYS A 184 -11.44 5.08 11.61
N GLY A 185 -10.73 5.89 10.80
CA GLY A 185 -9.34 5.67 10.39
C GLY A 185 -8.38 5.38 11.54
N ILE A 186 -8.35 6.26 12.55
CA ILE A 186 -7.49 6.09 13.73
C ILE A 186 -7.87 4.83 14.52
N GLN A 187 -9.17 4.56 14.70
CA GLN A 187 -9.63 3.37 15.42
C GLN A 187 -9.21 2.08 14.70
N THR A 188 -9.40 2.02 13.38
CA THR A 188 -8.98 0.87 12.56
C THR A 188 -7.47 0.70 12.61
N LEU A 189 -6.70 1.78 12.44
CA LEU A 189 -5.23 1.74 12.46
C LEU A 189 -4.70 1.23 13.81
N VAL A 190 -5.31 1.63 14.92
CA VAL A 190 -4.94 1.12 16.25
C VAL A 190 -5.33 -0.36 16.42
N ALA A 191 -6.41 -0.82 15.79
CA ALA A 191 -6.75 -2.24 15.79
C ALA A 191 -5.72 -3.10 15.04
N CYS A 192 -5.06 -2.55 14.01
CA CYS A 192 -3.96 -3.23 13.29
C CYS A 192 -2.76 -3.56 14.19
N LEU A 193 -2.57 -2.84 15.31
CA LEU A 193 -1.54 -3.16 16.31
C LEU A 193 -1.81 -4.47 17.07
N LYS A 194 -2.97 -5.09 16.87
CA LYS A 194 -3.33 -6.40 17.43
C LYS A 194 -3.27 -7.53 16.38
N SER A 195 -2.79 -7.23 15.18
CA SER A 195 -2.61 -8.21 14.12
C SER A 195 -1.59 -9.29 14.52
N ASP A 196 -1.88 -10.55 14.16
CA ASP A 196 -0.94 -11.65 14.30
C ASP A 196 0.25 -11.54 13.32
N HIS A 197 0.07 -10.77 12.24
CA HIS A 197 1.12 -10.49 11.27
C HIS A 197 2.03 -9.34 11.73
N LYS A 198 3.29 -9.65 12.04
CA LYS A 198 4.34 -8.69 12.47
C LYS A 198 4.46 -7.49 11.51
N SER A 199 4.38 -7.75 10.22
CA SER A 199 4.51 -6.77 9.14
C SER A 199 3.36 -5.74 9.10
N VAL A 200 2.12 -6.16 9.38
CA VAL A 200 0.95 -5.27 9.53
C VAL A 200 1.13 -4.40 10.78
N TYR A 201 1.55 -4.99 11.89
CA TYR A 201 1.86 -4.25 13.13
C TYR A 201 2.89 -3.15 12.87
N ILE A 202 4.01 -3.49 12.22
CA ILE A 202 5.11 -2.54 11.95
C ILE A 202 4.60 -1.34 11.15
N LYS A 203 3.85 -1.59 10.05
CA LYS A 203 3.30 -0.52 9.22
C LYS A 203 2.30 0.35 9.99
N ALA A 204 1.46 -0.26 10.82
CA ALA A 204 0.51 0.47 11.66
C ALA A 204 1.21 1.35 12.71
N ALA A 205 2.19 0.80 13.43
CA ALA A 205 2.97 1.53 14.43
C ALA A 205 3.74 2.69 13.79
N PHE A 206 4.36 2.48 12.63
CA PHE A 206 5.05 3.53 11.90
C PHE A 206 4.11 4.67 11.49
N LEU A 207 2.95 4.35 10.92
CA LEU A 207 1.95 5.36 10.54
C LEU A 207 1.41 6.10 11.77
N ILE A 208 1.18 5.41 12.89
CA ILE A 208 0.81 6.03 14.16
C ILE A 208 1.87 7.02 14.63
N GLY A 209 3.16 6.64 14.60
CA GLY A 209 4.26 7.53 14.99
C GLY A 209 4.34 8.77 14.10
N SER A 210 4.18 8.60 12.78
CA SER A 210 4.14 9.70 11.82
C SER A 210 2.98 10.66 12.12
N LEU A 211 1.76 10.13 12.26
CA LEU A 211 0.55 10.93 12.54
C LEU A 211 0.61 11.65 13.89
N ALA A 212 1.07 10.95 14.93
CA ALA A 212 1.22 11.50 16.28
C ALA A 212 2.26 12.63 16.34
N SER A 213 3.23 12.65 15.43
CA SER A 213 4.25 13.71 15.36
C SER A 213 3.74 14.99 14.70
N ARG A 214 2.63 14.94 13.94
CA ARG A 214 2.12 16.08 13.16
C ARG A 214 1.36 17.09 14.01
N GLU A 215 0.36 16.64 14.77
CA GLU A 215 -0.54 17.51 15.52
C GLU A 215 -0.97 16.92 16.87
N ASN A 216 -1.10 17.79 17.88
CA ASN A 216 -1.53 17.40 19.23
C ASN A 216 -2.94 16.80 19.25
N SER A 217 -3.85 17.30 18.40
CA SER A 217 -5.23 16.83 18.26
C SER A 217 -5.30 15.36 17.82
N ILE A 218 -4.47 14.99 16.82
CA ILE A 218 -4.36 13.63 16.30
C ILE A 218 -3.74 12.72 17.35
N ARG A 219 -2.67 13.17 18.00
CA ARG A 219 -2.02 12.44 19.11
C ARG A 219 -3.00 12.12 20.23
N ASP A 220 -3.78 13.10 20.66
CA ASP A 220 -4.81 12.93 21.69
C ASP A 220 -5.90 11.93 21.25
N HIS A 221 -6.28 11.95 19.98
CA HIS A 221 -7.24 10.99 19.43
C HIS A 221 -6.70 9.56 19.43
N ILE A 222 -5.43 9.37 19.03
CA ILE A 222 -4.76 8.06 19.05
C ILE A 222 -4.69 7.53 20.49
N ASN A 223 -4.32 8.37 21.46
CA ASN A 223 -4.26 7.96 22.87
C ASN A 223 -5.62 7.49 23.40
N LYS A 224 -6.71 8.17 23.05
CA LYS A 224 -8.08 7.77 23.45
C LYS A 224 -8.47 6.38 22.93
N GLN A 225 -7.83 5.87 21.88
CA GLN A 225 -8.06 4.53 21.35
C GLN A 225 -7.21 3.45 22.06
N ASN A 226 -6.54 3.77 23.16
CA ASN A 226 -5.66 2.87 23.92
C ASN A 226 -4.42 2.37 23.15
N ALA A 227 -3.95 3.11 22.14
CA ALA A 227 -2.77 2.74 21.36
C ALA A 227 -1.51 2.55 22.23
N VAL A 228 -1.29 3.46 23.20
CA VAL A 228 -0.15 3.40 24.13
C VAL A 228 -0.12 2.08 24.88
N SER A 229 -1.23 1.66 25.47
CA SER A 229 -1.31 0.38 26.19
C SER A 229 -0.93 -0.81 25.31
N ILE A 230 -1.34 -0.82 24.04
CA ILE A 230 -1.04 -1.92 23.12
C ILE A 230 0.45 -1.93 22.78
N LEU A 231 1.02 -0.75 22.49
CA LEU A 231 2.44 -0.59 22.17
C LEU A 231 3.34 -0.96 23.36
N LEU A 232 2.98 -0.55 24.59
CA LEU A 232 3.74 -0.90 25.79
C LEU A 232 3.78 -2.41 26.04
N ASN A 233 2.68 -3.12 25.80
CA ASN A 233 2.64 -4.58 25.92
C ASN A 233 3.48 -5.31 24.87
N ASN A 234 3.86 -4.62 23.79
CA ASN A 234 4.71 -5.16 22.73
C ASN A 234 6.18 -4.72 22.86
N LEU A 235 6.54 -3.97 23.90
CA LEU A 235 7.94 -3.64 24.19
C LEU A 235 8.68 -4.90 24.66
N GLU A 236 9.77 -5.20 23.98
CA GLU A 236 10.66 -6.30 24.32
C GLU A 236 12.10 -5.86 24.05
N ASN A 237 13.01 -6.06 25.02
CA ASN A 237 14.42 -5.79 24.79
C ASN A 237 14.99 -6.84 23.82
N LYS A 238 15.72 -6.38 22.80
CA LYS A 238 16.42 -7.22 21.82
C LYS A 238 17.89 -6.81 21.77
N ASN A 239 18.77 -7.78 21.54
CA ASN A 239 20.21 -7.52 21.44
C ASN A 239 20.63 -7.06 20.04
N GLU A 240 19.78 -7.30 19.05
CA GLU A 240 19.99 -6.92 17.66
C GLU A 240 18.83 -6.03 17.19
N TYR A 241 19.06 -5.31 16.09
CA TYR A 241 18.04 -4.49 15.45
C TYR A 241 16.80 -5.33 15.12
N ASP A 242 15.63 -4.85 15.57
CA ASP A 242 14.34 -5.44 15.28
C ASP A 242 13.35 -4.37 14.80
N ASP A 243 12.79 -4.56 13.60
CA ASP A 243 11.86 -3.60 12.97
C ASP A 243 10.60 -3.35 13.81
N LYS A 244 10.13 -4.36 14.56
CA LYS A 244 8.95 -4.23 15.41
C LYS A 244 9.27 -3.38 16.63
N LEU A 245 10.44 -3.56 17.24
CA LEU A 245 10.93 -2.73 18.32
C LEU A 245 11.12 -1.28 17.87
N ASP A 246 11.77 -1.04 16.73
CA ASP A 246 11.96 0.31 16.16
C ASP A 246 10.62 1.03 15.99
N ALA A 247 9.68 0.40 15.28
CA ALA A 247 8.38 0.99 15.01
C ALA A 247 7.58 1.25 16.31
N THR A 248 7.70 0.36 17.30
CA THR A 248 7.07 0.52 18.61
C THR A 248 7.64 1.71 19.37
N LEU A 249 8.97 1.83 19.43
CA LEU A 249 9.67 2.92 20.11
C LEU A 249 9.41 4.27 19.44
N ARG A 250 9.42 4.33 18.10
CA ARG A 250 9.06 5.52 17.33
C ARG A 250 7.65 5.99 17.63
N ALA A 251 6.67 5.07 17.59
CA ALA A 251 5.28 5.37 17.91
C ALA A 251 5.12 5.86 19.35
N LEU A 252 5.70 5.16 20.33
CA LEU A 252 5.63 5.54 21.73
C LEU A 252 6.30 6.88 22.01
N SER A 253 7.47 7.14 21.41
CA SER A 253 8.16 8.43 21.54
C SER A 253 7.28 9.58 21.08
N ALA A 254 6.68 9.45 19.88
CA ALA A 254 5.76 10.46 19.34
C ALA A 254 4.50 10.66 20.22
N LEU A 255 3.95 9.60 20.81
CA LEU A 255 2.79 9.66 21.70
C LEU A 255 3.14 10.22 23.10
N SER A 256 4.35 9.95 23.59
CA SER A 256 4.84 10.36 24.93
C SER A 256 4.88 11.86 25.13
N VAL A 257 4.99 12.64 24.05
CA VAL A 257 4.98 14.11 24.08
C VAL A 257 3.68 14.67 24.68
N SER A 258 2.57 13.91 24.60
CA SER A 258 1.32 14.32 25.25
C SER A 258 1.17 13.80 26.68
N CYS A 259 0.69 14.67 27.57
CA CYS A 259 0.40 14.32 28.96
C CYS A 259 -0.79 13.34 29.13
N LYS A 260 -1.56 13.07 28.06
CA LYS A 260 -2.77 12.20 28.08
C LYS A 260 -2.48 10.73 27.76
N TRP A 261 -1.29 10.26 28.10
CA TRP A 261 -0.92 8.87 27.91
C TRP A 261 -1.68 7.97 28.88
N SER A 262 -2.50 7.08 28.30
CA SER A 262 -3.40 6.16 29.00
C SER A 262 -2.79 4.76 29.10
N SER A 263 -2.34 4.41 30.30
CA SER A 263 -1.76 3.11 30.63
C SER A 263 -1.98 2.79 32.11
N THR A 264 -1.86 1.51 32.49
CA THR A 264 -1.90 1.09 33.90
C THR A 264 -0.56 1.35 34.60
N ARG A 265 -0.59 1.43 35.94
CA ARG A 265 0.63 1.59 36.75
C ARG A 265 1.62 0.45 36.49
N ASP A 266 1.14 -0.78 36.43
CA ASP A 266 1.96 -1.97 36.24
C ASP A 266 2.64 -1.96 34.87
N GLN A 267 1.89 -1.61 33.81
CA GLN A 267 2.47 -1.45 32.46
C GLN A 267 3.56 -0.37 32.43
N ASN A 268 3.37 0.75 33.12
CA ASN A 268 4.39 1.79 33.18
C ASN A 268 5.64 1.29 33.91
N THR A 269 5.50 0.57 35.01
CA THR A 269 6.64 0.00 35.73
C THR A 269 7.41 -1.02 34.89
N THR A 270 6.71 -1.94 34.22
CA THR A 270 7.35 -2.90 33.30
C THR A 270 8.04 -2.19 32.15
N ALA A 271 7.36 -1.23 31.51
CA ALA A 271 7.94 -0.46 30.42
C ALA A 271 9.16 0.34 30.84
N GLU A 272 9.16 0.96 32.02
CA GLU A 272 10.33 1.67 32.54
C GLU A 272 11.54 0.76 32.73
N ILE A 273 11.33 -0.48 33.20
CA ILE A 273 12.41 -1.47 33.34
C ILE A 273 12.95 -1.82 31.94
N THR A 274 12.07 -2.23 31.02
CA THR A 274 12.48 -2.63 29.66
C THR A 274 13.13 -1.48 28.89
N LEU A 275 12.63 -0.25 29.00
CA LEU A 275 13.24 0.92 28.36
C LEU A 275 14.62 1.24 28.92
N LYS A 276 14.83 1.07 30.24
CA LYS A 276 16.18 1.21 30.84
C LYS A 276 17.13 0.12 30.36
N GLU A 277 16.64 -1.11 30.18
CA GLU A 277 17.44 -2.20 29.59
C GLU A 277 17.85 -1.85 28.16
N ILE A 278 16.89 -1.44 27.31
CA ILE A 278 17.13 -1.01 25.92
C ILE A 278 18.14 0.15 25.87
N SER A 279 17.97 1.18 26.70
CA SER A 279 18.88 2.34 26.73
C SER A 279 20.29 2.02 27.21
N ASN A 280 20.51 0.89 27.88
CA ASN A 280 21.82 0.45 28.35
C ASN A 280 22.38 -0.74 27.56
N ASN A 281 21.64 -1.23 26.55
CA ASN A 281 22.03 -2.38 25.75
C ASN A 281 23.08 -1.98 24.72
N LYS A 282 24.37 -2.17 25.05
CA LYS A 282 25.48 -1.77 24.18
C LYS A 282 25.43 -2.45 22.81
N GLU A 283 25.09 -3.74 22.76
CA GLU A 283 25.02 -4.50 21.50
C GLU A 283 23.96 -3.92 20.55
N LEU A 284 22.78 -3.58 21.10
CA LEU A 284 21.72 -2.95 20.33
C LEU A 284 22.12 -1.54 19.87
N LEU A 285 22.73 -0.74 20.73
CA LEU A 285 23.11 0.64 20.43
C LEU A 285 24.22 0.73 19.37
N ASP A 286 25.14 -0.25 19.35
CA ASP A 286 26.14 -0.36 18.28
C ASP A 286 25.48 -0.64 16.91
N SER A 287 24.32 -1.32 16.89
CA SER A 287 23.55 -1.57 15.67
C SER A 287 22.61 -0.42 15.29
N CYS A 288 21.96 0.23 16.26
CA CYS A 288 20.97 1.28 16.03
C CYS A 288 20.86 2.22 17.25
N GLU A 289 21.63 3.31 17.23
CA GLU A 289 21.62 4.34 18.27
C GLU A 289 20.25 5.01 18.44
N GLU A 290 19.47 5.14 17.36
CA GLU A 290 18.13 5.77 17.38
C GLU A 290 17.17 5.10 18.35
N MET A 291 17.19 3.76 18.46
CA MET A 291 16.34 3.02 19.40
C MET A 291 16.62 3.43 20.86
N GLY A 292 17.89 3.64 21.20
CA GLY A 292 18.31 4.17 22.49
C GLY A 292 17.75 5.57 22.74
N ASN A 293 17.86 6.44 21.74
CA ASN A 293 17.37 7.81 21.82
C ASN A 293 15.84 7.88 22.00
N PHE A 294 15.09 7.01 21.31
CA PHE A 294 13.65 6.88 21.53
C PHE A 294 13.34 6.40 22.95
N ALA A 295 14.03 5.37 23.43
CA ALA A 295 13.82 4.85 24.78
C ALA A 295 14.09 5.89 25.87
N GLN A 296 15.18 6.66 25.76
CA GLN A 296 15.49 7.76 26.68
C GLN A 296 14.44 8.88 26.62
N THR A 297 13.96 9.23 25.43
CA THR A 297 12.91 10.24 25.25
C THR A 297 11.61 9.82 25.94
N ILE A 298 11.21 8.55 25.79
CA ILE A 298 10.02 8.00 26.44
C ILE A 298 10.19 8.04 27.97
N LEU A 299 11.31 7.58 28.51
CA LEU A 299 11.60 7.61 29.95
C LEU A 299 11.53 9.03 30.54
N LYS A 300 12.09 10.02 29.82
CA LYS A 300 12.03 11.42 30.22
C LYS A 300 10.59 11.93 30.26
N ASN A 301 9.79 11.62 29.25
CA ASN A 301 8.40 12.08 29.16
C ASN A 301 7.46 11.35 30.14
N MET A 302 7.78 10.11 30.52
CA MET A 302 7.06 9.37 31.56
C MET A 302 7.30 9.94 32.96
N SER A 303 8.51 10.42 33.24
CA SER A 303 8.86 11.01 34.55
C SER A 303 8.45 12.48 34.70
N ALA A 304 8.15 13.17 33.60
CA ALA A 304 7.67 14.56 33.60
C ALA A 304 6.15 14.70 33.87
N LYS A 305 5.45 13.60 34.17
CA LYS A 305 4.02 13.54 34.45
C LYS A 305 3.68 13.64 35.92
#